data_AF-A0A6P0IHH1-F1
#
_entry.id   AF-A0A6P0IHH1-F1
#
_cell.length_a   1.000
_cell.length_b   1.000
_cell.length_c   1.000
_cell.angle_alpha   90.00
_cell.angle_beta   90.00
_cell.angle_gamma   90.00
#
_symmetry.space_group_name_H-M   'P 1'
#
loop_
_entity.id
_entity.type
_entity.pdbx_description
1 polymer ?
#
loop_
_entity_poly.entity_id
_entity_poly.type
_entity_poly.pdbx_seq_one_letter_code
_entity_poly.pdbx_strand_id
1 'polypeptide(L)'
;MVNKSSVAMSPRQQQRWKSKETMFAKLLAKLFAQLKQVPLGYLMVMAAIAMALDLYISTSVTPLMGVSFLMCLVVGVKWIGVQPSNSGNQIQRLIRKYGLGACLFLFAFLWFMLDFTAAPAHAQFFRVAEEWLTTAIPEVDAALVSLVFNVLRALFLIYLGISLVKVVNAAQQDDDWKTLARTPIIILIVVTLGDLLATYITGPAA
;
A
#
# COMPACT_ATOMS: atom_id res chain seq x y z
N MET A 1 -13.07 -3.88 38.31
CA MET A 1 -14.29 -4.61 37.89
C MET A 1 -15.20 -3.62 37.16
N VAL A 2 -15.24 -3.66 35.82
CA VAL A 2 -16.06 -2.73 35.03
C VAL A 2 -17.43 -3.35 34.79
N ASN A 3 -18.45 -2.74 35.39
CA ASN A 3 -19.84 -3.13 35.31
C ASN A 3 -20.38 -2.88 33.89
N LYS A 4 -20.63 -3.94 33.12
CA LYS A 4 -21.36 -3.84 31.84
C LYS A 4 -22.85 -3.70 32.15
N SER A 5 -23.31 -2.47 32.38
CA SER A 5 -24.73 -2.16 32.34
C SER A 5 -25.21 -2.21 30.88
N SER A 6 -25.67 -3.38 30.42
CA SER A 6 -26.41 -3.47 29.17
C SER A 6 -27.74 -2.75 29.36
N VAL A 7 -27.82 -1.51 28.89
CA VAL A 7 -29.07 -0.76 28.86
C VAL A 7 -30.04 -1.52 27.94
N ALA A 8 -31.00 -2.22 28.55
CA ALA A 8 -32.03 -2.92 27.81
C ALA A 8 -32.85 -1.90 27.00
N MET A 9 -32.73 -1.97 25.68
CA MET A 9 -33.38 -1.06 24.75
C MET A 9 -34.90 -1.22 24.85
N SER A 10 -35.63 -0.12 25.08
CA SER A 10 -37.09 -0.20 25.26
C SER A 10 -37.81 -0.70 23.99
N PRO A 11 -38.98 -1.36 24.10
CA PRO A 11 -39.66 -2.00 22.96
C PRO A 11 -39.92 -1.04 21.79
N ARG A 12 -40.22 0.23 22.08
CA ARG A 12 -40.43 1.28 21.07
C ARG A 12 -39.14 1.66 20.34
N GLN A 13 -38.01 1.68 21.04
CA GLN A 13 -36.71 1.97 20.46
C GLN A 13 -36.25 0.82 19.56
N GLN A 14 -36.47 -0.42 19.99
CA GLN A 14 -36.13 -1.61 19.22
C GLN A 14 -36.92 -1.69 17.89
N GLN A 15 -38.19 -1.28 17.91
CA GLN A 15 -39.03 -1.26 16.71
C GLN A 15 -38.64 -0.15 15.73
N ARG A 16 -38.24 1.04 16.22
CA ARG A 16 -37.66 2.11 15.38
C ARG A 16 -36.33 1.69 14.76
N TRP A 17 -35.51 0.97 15.51
CA TRP A 17 -34.21 0.48 15.03
C TRP A 17 -34.38 -0.53 13.90
N LYS A 18 -35.24 -1.55 14.07
CA LYS A 18 -35.59 -2.49 13.00
C LYS A 18 -36.21 -1.82 11.77
N SER A 19 -37.05 -0.80 11.97
CA SER A 19 -37.63 -0.03 10.85
C SER A 19 -36.56 0.68 10.03
N LYS A 20 -35.57 1.30 10.69
CA LYS A 20 -34.42 1.91 10.01
C LYS A 20 -33.58 0.89 9.26
N GLU A 21 -33.27 -0.26 9.86
CA GLU A 21 -32.50 -1.33 9.20
C GLU A 21 -33.19 -1.84 7.93
N THR A 22 -34.49 -2.09 7.99
CA THR A 22 -35.27 -2.54 6.83
C THR A 22 -35.38 -1.48 5.74
N MET A 23 -35.46 -0.19 6.10
CA MET A 23 -35.44 0.91 5.15
C MET A 23 -34.06 1.08 4.49
N PHE A 24 -32.97 0.97 5.27
CA PHE A 24 -31.60 0.98 4.76
C PHE A 24 -31.33 -0.21 3.83
N ALA A 25 -31.77 -1.41 4.20
CA ALA A 25 -31.64 -2.59 3.36
C ALA A 25 -32.39 -2.43 2.03
N LYS A 26 -33.60 -1.84 2.05
CA LYS A 26 -34.35 -1.52 0.83
C LYS A 26 -33.65 -0.48 -0.04
N LEU A 27 -33.07 0.57 0.57
CA LEU A 27 -32.31 1.59 -0.16
C LEU A 27 -31.04 1.00 -0.80
N LEU A 28 -30.29 0.19 -0.06
CA LEU A 28 -29.13 -0.53 -0.58
C LEU A 28 -29.53 -1.48 -1.71
N ALA A 29 -30.58 -2.29 -1.52
CA ALA A 29 -31.05 -3.19 -2.56
C ALA A 29 -31.49 -2.43 -3.82
N LYS A 30 -32.14 -1.26 -3.67
CA LYS A 30 -32.53 -0.40 -4.79
C LYS A 30 -31.31 0.23 -5.48
N LEU A 31 -30.29 0.65 -4.73
CA LEU A 31 -29.01 1.12 -5.28
C LEU A 31 -28.29 0.02 -6.05
N PHE A 32 -28.19 -1.19 -5.50
CA PHE A 32 -27.59 -2.35 -6.18
C PHE A 32 -28.39 -2.76 -7.44
N ALA A 33 -29.72 -2.67 -7.39
CA ALA A 33 -30.57 -2.93 -8.55
C ALA A 33 -30.37 -1.88 -9.66
N GLN A 34 -30.23 -0.61 -9.28
CA GLN A 34 -29.90 0.48 -10.22
C GLN A 34 -28.49 0.31 -10.81
N LEU A 35 -27.51 -0.09 -10.01
CA LEU A 35 -26.15 -0.42 -10.45
C LEU A 35 -26.10 -1.55 -11.48
N LYS A 36 -27.00 -2.54 -11.37
CA LYS A 36 -27.09 -3.66 -12.32
C LYS A 36 -27.70 -3.24 -13.67
N GLN A 37 -28.44 -2.14 -13.72
CA GLN A 37 -29.12 -1.64 -14.92
C GLN A 37 -28.25 -0.72 -15.78
N VAL A 38 -27.15 -0.18 -15.24
CA VAL A 38 -26.26 0.69 -15.99
C VAL A 38 -25.34 -0.17 -16.87
N PRO A 39 -25.26 0.08 -18.20
CA PRO A 39 -24.33 -0.65 -19.06
C PRO A 39 -22.90 -0.41 -18.57
N LEU A 40 -22.13 -1.48 -18.39
CA LEU A 40 -20.77 -1.44 -17.83
C LEU A 40 -19.87 -0.39 -18.52
N GLY A 41 -20.09 -0.12 -19.81
CA GLY A 41 -19.36 0.90 -20.57
C GLY A 41 -19.53 2.31 -20.03
N TYR A 42 -20.72 2.69 -19.56
CA TYR A 42 -20.94 4.02 -18.97
C TYR A 42 -20.22 4.19 -17.64
N LEU A 43 -20.17 3.14 -16.81
CA LEU A 43 -19.42 3.16 -15.57
C LEU A 43 -17.91 3.29 -15.82
N MET A 44 -17.39 2.61 -16.85
CA MET A 44 -15.98 2.71 -17.23
C MET A 44 -15.61 4.11 -17.74
N VAL A 45 -16.48 4.74 -18.54
CA VAL A 45 -16.26 6.11 -19.03
C VAL A 45 -16.31 7.12 -17.89
N MET A 46 -17.29 7.01 -16.98
CA MET A 46 -17.38 7.90 -15.83
C MET A 46 -16.20 7.72 -14.86
N ALA A 47 -15.71 6.49 -14.67
CA ALA A 47 -14.51 6.22 -13.90
C ALA A 47 -13.25 6.80 -14.55
N ALA A 48 -13.12 6.70 -15.87
CA ALA A 48 -12.00 7.29 -16.61
C ALA A 48 -12.02 8.83 -16.56
N ILE A 49 -13.20 9.44 -16.61
CA ILE A 49 -13.36 10.90 -16.48
C ILE A 49 -13.04 11.35 -15.05
N ALA A 50 -13.52 10.63 -14.04
CA ALA A 50 -13.18 10.91 -12.64
C ALA A 50 -11.67 10.77 -12.38
N MET A 51 -11.00 9.80 -13.02
CA MET A 51 -9.56 9.61 -12.96
C MET A 51 -8.78 10.76 -13.61
N ALA A 52 -9.21 11.23 -14.77
CA ALA A 52 -8.57 12.37 -15.43
C ALA A 52 -8.69 13.65 -14.58
N LEU A 53 -9.81 13.82 -13.88
CA LEU A 53 -10.04 14.91 -12.95
C LEU A 53 -9.18 14.80 -11.68
N ASP A 54 -9.01 13.59 -11.14
CA ASP A 54 -8.18 13.36 -9.96
C ASP A 54 -6.68 13.52 -10.25
N LEU A 55 -6.22 13.10 -11.44
CA LEU A 55 -4.85 13.33 -11.90
C LEU A 55 -4.54 14.82 -12.15
N TYR A 56 -5.56 15.60 -12.53
CA TYR A 56 -5.42 17.05 -12.70
C TYR A 56 -5.30 17.78 -11.35
N ILE A 57 -5.94 17.26 -10.31
CA ILE A 57 -5.97 17.87 -8.97
C ILE A 57 -4.78 17.40 -8.12
N SER A 58 -4.41 16.13 -8.25
CA SER A 58 -3.37 15.49 -7.45
C SER A 58 -2.16 15.23 -8.35
N THR A 59 -1.10 16.04 -8.24
CA THR A 59 0.24 15.82 -8.84
C THR A 59 0.96 14.60 -8.25
N SER A 60 0.24 13.54 -7.89
CA SER A 60 0.77 12.31 -7.31
C SER A 60 0.34 11.10 -8.14
N VAL A 61 1.26 10.17 -8.35
CA VAL A 61 1.07 8.93 -9.12
C VAL A 61 0.24 7.87 -8.37
N THR A 62 -0.07 8.11 -7.11
CA THR A 62 -0.80 7.21 -6.20
C THR A 62 -2.22 6.87 -6.66
N PRO A 63 -3.09 7.83 -7.06
CA PRO A 63 -4.42 7.53 -7.62
C PRO A 63 -4.35 6.77 -8.95
N LEU A 64 -3.30 6.99 -9.76
CA LEU A 64 -3.11 6.27 -11.03
C LEU A 64 -2.90 4.77 -10.80
N MET A 65 -2.20 4.39 -9.74
CA MET A 65 -2.01 2.99 -9.34
C MET A 65 -3.33 2.33 -8.90
N GLY A 66 -4.13 3.03 -8.10
CA GLY A 66 -5.42 2.53 -7.62
C GLY A 66 -6.45 2.31 -8.74
N VAL A 67 -6.47 3.19 -9.74
CA VAL A 67 -7.38 3.03 -10.89
C VAL A 67 -6.85 1.99 -11.89
N SER A 68 -5.52 1.93 -12.09
CA SER A 68 -4.90 0.85 -12.88
C SER A 68 -5.18 -0.52 -12.28
N PHE A 69 -5.17 -0.63 -10.95
CA PHE A 69 -5.57 -1.82 -10.20
C PHE A 69 -7.03 -2.22 -10.51
N LEU A 70 -7.97 -1.28 -10.40
CA LEU A 70 -9.38 -1.54 -10.68
C LEU A 70 -9.63 -1.89 -12.15
N MET A 71 -8.98 -1.21 -13.09
CA MET A 71 -9.09 -1.51 -14.52
C MET A 71 -8.50 -2.87 -14.86
N CYS A 72 -7.36 -3.25 -14.27
CA CYS A 72 -6.75 -4.55 -14.46
C CYS A 72 -7.61 -5.69 -13.89
N LEU A 73 -8.27 -5.47 -12.74
CA LEU A 73 -9.24 -6.42 -12.18
C LEU A 73 -10.48 -6.57 -13.07
N VAL A 74 -11.05 -5.47 -13.57
CA VAL A 74 -12.23 -5.51 -14.44
C VAL A 74 -11.92 -6.20 -15.76
N VAL A 75 -10.78 -5.86 -16.38
CA VAL A 75 -10.33 -6.50 -17.63
C VAL A 75 -9.96 -7.96 -17.38
N GLY A 76 -9.23 -8.28 -16.31
CA GLY A 76 -8.82 -9.65 -15.96
C GLY A 76 -10.01 -10.57 -15.69
N VAL A 77 -11.02 -10.10 -14.95
CA VAL A 77 -12.26 -10.84 -14.70
C VAL A 77 -13.05 -11.07 -16.01
N LYS A 78 -13.11 -10.06 -16.88
CA LYS A 78 -13.72 -10.18 -18.22
C LYS A 78 -12.93 -11.13 -19.14
N TRP A 79 -11.61 -11.08 -19.12
CA TRP A 79 -10.72 -11.93 -19.94
C TRP A 79 -10.86 -13.41 -19.59
N ILE A 80 -11.02 -13.72 -18.29
CA ILE A 80 -11.33 -15.07 -17.81
C ILE A 80 -12.73 -15.53 -18.27
N GLY A 81 -13.69 -14.61 -18.41
CA GLY A 81 -15.05 -14.90 -18.85
C GLY A 81 -15.26 -15.07 -20.36
N VAL A 82 -14.35 -14.57 -21.21
CA VAL A 82 -14.54 -14.46 -22.68
C VAL A 82 -13.61 -15.42 -23.48
N GLN A 83 -12.99 -16.40 -22.83
CA GLN A 83 -12.04 -17.27 -23.55
C GLN A 83 -12.71 -18.18 -24.60
N PRO A 84 -12.31 -18.13 -25.88
CA PRO A 84 -12.90 -18.92 -26.94
C PRO A 84 -12.63 -20.41 -26.72
N SER A 85 -13.71 -21.20 -26.77
CA SER A 85 -13.77 -22.58 -26.29
C SER A 85 -13.05 -23.63 -27.15
N ASN A 86 -12.16 -23.24 -28.08
CA ASN A 86 -11.86 -24.11 -29.22
C ASN A 86 -10.39 -24.42 -29.50
N SER A 87 -9.51 -24.46 -28.50
CA SER A 87 -8.18 -25.07 -28.71
C SER A 87 -7.61 -25.76 -27.46
N GLY A 88 -7.81 -27.07 -27.40
CA GLY A 88 -6.70 -28.02 -27.30
C GLY A 88 -5.98 -28.28 -25.97
N ASN A 89 -6.09 -27.47 -24.91
CA ASN A 89 -5.14 -27.63 -23.79
C ASN A 89 -5.81 -28.21 -22.53
N GLN A 90 -5.51 -29.47 -22.20
CA GLN A 90 -5.95 -30.14 -20.96
C GLN A 90 -5.61 -29.33 -19.69
N ILE A 91 -4.52 -28.56 -19.75
CA ILE A 91 -4.07 -27.61 -18.72
C ILE A 91 -5.14 -26.53 -18.46
N GLN A 92 -5.81 -26.04 -19.49
CA GLN A 92 -6.85 -25.02 -19.39
C GLN A 92 -8.11 -25.53 -18.68
N ARG A 93 -8.42 -26.83 -18.80
CA ARG A 93 -9.52 -27.48 -18.05
C ARG A 93 -9.18 -27.63 -16.56
N LEU A 94 -7.92 -27.94 -16.23
CA LEU A 94 -7.45 -28.01 -14.84
C LEU A 94 -7.50 -26.63 -14.15
N ILE A 95 -7.00 -25.60 -14.83
CA ILE A 95 -7.01 -24.21 -14.33
C ILE A 95 -8.46 -23.74 -14.07
N ARG A 96 -9.41 -24.12 -14.94
CA ARG A 96 -10.84 -23.80 -14.78
C ARG A 96 -11.50 -24.59 -13.65
N LYS A 97 -11.10 -25.84 -13.40
CA LYS A 97 -11.67 -26.69 -12.35
C LYS A 97 -11.32 -26.21 -10.94
N TYR A 98 -10.13 -25.64 -10.75
CA TYR A 98 -9.65 -25.16 -9.44
C TYR A 98 -9.69 -23.63 -9.28
N GLY A 99 -10.21 -22.88 -10.26
CA GLY A 99 -10.21 -21.41 -10.21
C GLY A 99 -8.80 -20.77 -10.22
N LEU A 100 -7.79 -21.55 -10.64
CA LEU A 100 -6.38 -21.22 -10.46
C LEU A 100 -5.93 -20.01 -11.29
N GLY A 101 -6.64 -19.69 -12.38
CA GLY A 101 -6.30 -18.58 -13.27
C GLY A 101 -6.45 -17.22 -12.58
N ALA A 102 -7.49 -17.06 -11.75
CA ALA A 102 -7.68 -15.84 -10.97
C ALA A 102 -6.62 -15.72 -9.86
N CYS A 103 -6.29 -16.83 -9.18
CA CYS A 103 -5.22 -16.83 -8.17
C CYS A 103 -3.86 -16.51 -8.75
N LEU A 104 -3.48 -17.12 -9.89
CA LEU A 104 -2.19 -16.86 -10.55
C LEU A 104 -2.11 -15.43 -11.08
N PHE A 105 -3.20 -14.90 -11.63
CA PHE A 105 -3.27 -13.50 -12.06
C PHE A 105 -3.13 -12.54 -10.87
N LEU A 106 -3.86 -12.77 -9.78
CA LEU A 106 -3.75 -11.97 -8.56
C LEU A 106 -2.36 -12.06 -7.94
N PHE A 107 -1.73 -13.24 -7.97
CA PHE A 107 -0.39 -13.45 -7.42
C PHE A 107 0.68 -12.75 -8.27
N ALA A 108 0.65 -12.91 -9.59
CA ALA A 108 1.57 -12.24 -10.51
C ALA A 108 1.40 -10.71 -10.47
N PHE A 109 0.16 -10.24 -10.33
CA PHE A 109 -0.14 -8.83 -10.21
C PHE A 109 0.28 -8.26 -8.84
N LEU A 110 0.07 -8.99 -7.75
CA LEU A 110 0.55 -8.61 -6.41
C LEU A 110 2.08 -8.54 -6.38
N TRP A 111 2.75 -9.50 -7.03
CA TRP A 111 4.19 -9.51 -7.20
C TRP A 111 4.66 -8.26 -7.95
N PHE A 112 4.05 -7.95 -9.10
CA PHE A 112 4.37 -6.74 -9.88
C PHE A 112 4.12 -5.44 -9.09
N MET A 113 3.04 -5.38 -8.29
CA MET A 113 2.80 -4.26 -7.38
C MET A 113 3.84 -4.18 -6.27
N LEU A 114 4.28 -5.31 -5.71
CA LEU A 114 5.37 -5.33 -4.75
C LEU A 114 6.65 -4.79 -5.37
N ASP A 115 6.99 -5.17 -6.60
CA ASP A 115 8.17 -4.67 -7.30
C ASP A 115 8.07 -3.16 -7.61
N PHE A 116 6.86 -2.66 -7.92
CA PHE A 116 6.66 -1.23 -8.21
C PHE A 116 6.55 -0.36 -6.95
N THR A 117 6.03 -0.91 -5.84
CA THR A 117 5.92 -0.22 -4.55
C THR A 117 7.13 -0.41 -3.66
N ALA A 118 7.97 -1.41 -3.95
CA ALA A 118 9.31 -1.50 -3.42
C ALA A 118 10.14 -0.37 -4.03
N ALA A 119 9.94 0.83 -3.50
CA ALA A 119 10.99 1.83 -3.53
C ALA A 119 12.24 1.14 -2.96
N PRO A 120 13.38 1.16 -3.67
CA PRO A 120 14.58 0.57 -3.13
C PRO A 120 14.81 1.18 -1.74
N ALA A 121 15.16 0.34 -0.76
CA ALA A 121 15.34 0.70 0.65
C ALA A 121 16.58 1.59 0.85
N HIS A 122 16.65 2.67 0.09
CA HIS A 122 17.56 3.77 0.26
C HIS A 122 17.05 4.54 1.47
N ALA A 123 17.93 4.81 2.43
CA ALA A 123 17.67 5.76 3.49
C ALA A 123 17.41 7.14 2.87
N GLN A 124 16.14 7.46 2.61
CA GLN A 124 15.72 8.69 1.95
C GLN A 124 16.18 9.91 2.76
N PHE A 125 16.22 9.80 4.09
CA PHE A 125 16.74 10.82 4.99
C PHE A 125 18.13 11.34 4.59
N PHE A 126 19.11 10.44 4.39
CA PHE A 126 20.46 10.87 4.04
C PHE A 126 20.53 11.51 2.66
N ARG A 127 19.66 11.12 1.71
CA ARG A 127 19.60 11.72 0.37
C ARG A 127 18.99 13.12 0.42
N VAL A 128 17.86 13.27 1.10
CA VAL A 128 17.18 14.55 1.29
C VAL A 128 18.08 15.53 2.05
N ALA A 129 18.81 15.06 3.06
CA ALA A 129 19.77 15.89 3.80
C ALA A 129 20.99 16.31 2.95
N GLU A 130 21.50 15.44 2.06
CA GLU A 130 22.57 15.77 1.11
C GLU A 130 22.12 16.87 0.13
N GLU A 131 20.93 16.71 -0.43
CA GLU A 131 20.30 17.65 -1.37
C GLU A 131 20.01 19.00 -0.69
N TRP A 132 19.51 18.97 0.54
CA TRP A 132 19.33 20.19 1.34
C TRP A 132 20.66 20.87 1.63
N LEU A 133 21.70 20.14 2.06
CA LEU A 133 22.99 20.73 2.43
C LEU A 133 23.69 21.39 1.23
N THR A 134 23.68 20.71 0.08
CA THR A 134 24.25 21.23 -1.18
C THR A 134 23.50 22.47 -1.67
N THR A 135 22.20 22.57 -1.43
CA THR A 135 21.38 23.74 -1.79
C THR A 135 21.50 24.88 -0.76
N ALA A 136 21.59 24.55 0.52
CA ALA A 136 21.63 25.51 1.63
C ALA A 136 22.99 26.20 1.76
N ILE A 137 24.08 25.54 1.36
CA ILE A 137 25.45 26.07 1.42
C ILE A 137 26.08 26.02 0.02
N PRO A 138 25.86 27.04 -0.83
CA PRO A 138 26.29 27.01 -2.23
C PRO A 138 27.80 27.08 -2.44
N GLU A 139 28.58 27.47 -1.43
CA GLU A 139 30.06 27.55 -1.50
C GLU A 139 30.77 26.24 -1.15
N VAL A 140 30.03 25.22 -0.72
CA VAL A 140 30.60 23.92 -0.36
C VAL A 140 30.74 23.03 -1.60
N ASP A 141 31.88 22.35 -1.72
CA ASP A 141 32.11 21.36 -2.78
C ASP A 141 31.11 20.20 -2.67
N ALA A 142 30.25 20.09 -3.69
CA ALA A 142 29.24 19.04 -3.78
C ALA A 142 29.85 17.63 -3.80
N ALA A 143 31.06 17.46 -4.36
CA ALA A 143 31.73 16.17 -4.36
C ALA A 143 32.14 15.74 -2.95
N LEU A 144 32.64 16.69 -2.15
CA LEU A 144 32.98 16.46 -0.74
C LEU A 144 31.73 16.12 0.08
N VAL A 145 30.64 16.84 -0.12
CA VAL A 145 29.36 16.56 0.57
C VAL A 145 28.87 15.16 0.22
N SER A 146 28.85 14.81 -1.06
CA SER A 146 28.41 13.47 -1.48
C SER A 146 29.29 12.37 -0.91
N LEU A 147 30.61 12.58 -0.86
CA LEU A 147 31.53 11.64 -0.23
C LEU A 147 31.22 11.43 1.26
N VAL A 148 31.01 12.50 2.03
CA VAL A 148 30.67 12.41 3.46
C VAL A 148 29.36 11.66 3.66
N PHE A 149 28.32 11.97 2.89
CA PHE A 149 27.03 11.29 3.00
C PHE A 149 27.10 9.82 2.56
N ASN A 150 27.90 9.48 1.56
CA ASN A 150 28.12 8.10 1.16
C ASN A 150 28.87 7.29 2.23
N VAL A 151 29.86 7.88 2.89
CA VAL A 151 30.53 7.26 4.05
C VAL A 151 29.54 7.07 5.20
N LEU A 152 28.70 8.07 5.48
CA LEU A 152 27.69 7.97 6.54
C LEU A 152 26.66 6.87 6.27
N ARG A 153 26.18 6.74 5.03
CA ARG A 153 25.29 5.64 4.60
C ARG A 153 25.96 4.29 4.72
N ALA A 154 27.23 4.17 4.32
CA ALA A 154 27.99 2.94 4.44
C ALA A 154 28.15 2.52 5.90
N LEU A 155 28.52 3.45 6.79
CA LEU A 155 28.64 3.19 8.23
C LEU A 155 27.30 2.79 8.85
N PHE A 156 26.20 3.45 8.46
CA PHE A 156 24.86 3.12 8.90
C PHE A 156 24.46 1.69 8.50
N LEU A 157 24.69 1.30 7.24
CA LEU A 157 24.40 -0.04 6.75
C LEU A 157 25.28 -1.11 7.41
N ILE A 158 26.57 -0.84 7.62
CA ILE A 158 27.47 -1.76 8.32
C ILE A 158 26.99 -1.97 9.76
N TYR A 159 26.65 -0.89 10.47
CA TYR A 159 26.12 -0.97 11.83
C TYR A 159 24.84 -1.79 11.88
N LEU A 160 23.88 -1.50 11.01
CA LEU A 160 22.63 -2.25 10.92
C LEU A 160 22.90 -3.72 10.60
N GLY A 161 23.74 -4.02 9.61
CA GLY A 161 24.10 -5.39 9.22
C GLY A 161 24.67 -6.20 10.38
N ILE A 162 25.64 -5.64 11.12
CA ILE A 162 26.23 -6.30 12.29
C ILE A 162 25.19 -6.50 13.39
N SER A 163 24.36 -5.50 13.65
CA SER A 163 23.32 -5.58 14.68
C SER A 163 22.25 -6.63 14.35
N LEU A 164 21.86 -6.75 13.08
CA LEU A 164 20.89 -7.73 12.60
C LEU A 164 21.42 -9.15 12.77
N VAL A 165 22.68 -9.40 12.40
CA VAL A 165 23.32 -10.72 12.59
C VAL A 165 23.28 -11.14 14.06
N LYS A 166 23.56 -10.21 14.99
CA LYS A 166 23.49 -10.50 16.44
C LYS A 166 22.07 -10.84 16.90
N VAL A 167 21.07 -10.12 16.41
CA VAL A 167 19.65 -10.38 16.74
C VAL A 167 19.19 -11.73 16.18
N VAL A 168 19.56 -12.05 14.94
CA VAL A 168 19.20 -13.32 14.29
C VAL A 168 19.86 -14.49 15.00
N ASN A 169 21.15 -14.40 15.33
CA ASN A 169 21.85 -15.44 16.06
C ASN A 169 21.23 -15.69 17.44
N ALA A 170 20.89 -14.63 18.17
CA ALA A 170 20.20 -14.75 19.44
C ALA A 170 18.80 -15.38 19.30
N ALA A 171 18.08 -15.05 18.23
CA ALA A 171 16.77 -15.66 17.95
C ALA A 171 16.87 -17.15 17.61
N GLN A 172 17.98 -17.61 17.02
CA GLN A 172 18.22 -19.03 16.75
C GLN A 172 18.62 -19.82 17.99
N GLN A 173 19.25 -19.15 18.97
CA GLN A 173 19.76 -19.77 20.19
C GLN A 173 18.74 -19.70 21.35
N ASP A 174 17.50 -19.27 21.07
CA ASP A 174 16.45 -19.00 22.07
C ASP A 174 16.88 -18.00 23.17
N ASP A 175 17.88 -17.17 22.88
CA ASP A 175 18.32 -16.07 23.73
C ASP A 175 17.34 -14.89 23.66
N ASP A 176 17.51 -13.92 24.57
CA ASP A 176 16.69 -12.72 24.70
C ASP A 176 16.90 -11.71 23.53
N TRP A 177 16.54 -12.13 22.31
CA TRP A 177 16.71 -11.39 21.06
C TRP A 177 15.98 -10.04 21.06
N LYS A 178 14.89 -9.92 21.83
CA LYS A 178 14.14 -8.66 21.98
C LYS A 178 14.99 -7.57 22.63
N THR A 179 15.82 -7.94 23.61
CA THR A 179 16.70 -6.99 24.30
C THR A 179 17.81 -6.52 23.37
N LEU A 180 18.36 -7.43 22.56
CA LEU A 180 19.38 -7.13 21.55
C LEU A 180 18.84 -6.31 20.37
N ALA A 181 17.58 -6.52 19.99
CA ALA A 181 16.94 -5.80 18.88
C ALA A 181 16.53 -4.36 19.24
N ARG A 182 16.46 -4.02 20.54
CA ARG A 182 15.98 -2.71 21.00
C ARG A 182 16.78 -1.56 20.38
N THR A 183 18.10 -1.61 20.47
CA THR A 183 18.99 -0.55 19.97
C THR A 183 18.87 -0.32 18.46
N PRO A 184 18.99 -1.36 17.60
CA PRO A 184 18.87 -1.14 16.16
C PRO A 184 17.45 -0.72 15.73
N ILE A 185 16.41 -1.19 16.40
CA ILE A 185 15.03 -0.75 16.13
C ILE A 185 14.84 0.73 16.45
N ILE A 186 15.35 1.22 17.59
CA ILE A 186 15.27 2.65 17.94
C ILE A 186 15.94 3.50 16.87
N ILE A 187 17.12 3.10 16.41
CA ILE A 187 17.86 3.84 15.37
C ILE A 187 17.06 3.90 14.07
N LEU A 188 16.46 2.79 13.63
CA LEU A 188 15.59 2.77 12.46
C LEU A 188 14.41 3.73 12.62
N ILE A 189 13.72 3.69 13.76
CA ILE A 189 12.59 4.58 14.06
C ILE A 189 13.02 6.05 14.00
N VAL A 190 14.14 6.39 14.65
CA VAL A 190 14.66 7.77 14.67
C VAL A 190 15.02 8.26 13.27
N VAL A 191 15.65 7.43 12.42
CA VAL A 191 15.98 7.81 11.04
C VAL A 191 14.71 7.98 10.20
N THR A 192 13.71 7.11 10.35
CA THR A 192 12.42 7.26 9.64
C THR A 192 11.63 8.48 10.11
N LEU A 193 11.65 8.81 11.40
CA LEU A 193 11.07 10.06 11.91
C LEU A 193 11.85 11.27 11.40
N GLY A 194 13.18 11.16 11.34
CA GLY A 194 14.06 12.15 10.74
C GLY A 194 13.70 12.44 9.28
N ASP A 195 13.30 11.42 8.52
CA ASP A 195 12.85 11.56 7.13
C ASP A 195 11.55 12.38 7.01
N LEU A 196 10.58 12.11 7.88
CA LEU A 196 9.33 12.87 7.95
C LEU A 196 9.58 14.32 8.37
N LEU A 197 10.45 14.52 9.36
CA LEU A 197 10.83 15.86 9.84
C LEU A 197 11.65 16.61 8.80
N ALA A 198 12.57 15.94 8.10
CA ALA A 198 13.34 16.52 7.01
C ALA A 198 12.40 17.03 5.93
N THR A 199 11.47 16.19 5.45
CA THR A 199 10.46 16.59 4.47
C THR A 199 9.62 17.79 4.93
N TYR A 200 9.30 17.86 6.23
CA TYR A 200 8.54 18.99 6.80
C TYR A 200 9.37 20.28 6.89
N ILE A 201 10.66 20.18 7.22
CA ILE A 201 11.57 21.32 7.40
C ILE A 201 12.10 21.84 6.06
N THR A 202 12.38 20.95 5.10
CA THR A 202 12.91 21.30 3.78
C THR A 202 11.81 21.65 2.78
N GLY A 203 10.56 21.33 3.09
CA GLY A 203 9.43 21.38 2.15
C GLY A 203 9.44 20.18 1.20
N PRO A 204 8.31 19.86 0.54
CA PRO A 204 8.30 18.88 -0.54
C PRO A 204 9.23 19.40 -1.64
N ALA A 205 10.31 18.66 -1.91
CA ALA A 205 11.10 18.87 -3.12
C ALA A 205 10.13 18.83 -4.31
N ALA A 206 10.15 19.88 -5.12
CA ALA A 206 9.29 20.03 -6.29
C ALA A 206 9.45 18.86 -7.27
#